data_AF-A0A3M0XIT5-F1
#
_entry.id   AF-A0A3M0XIT5-F1
#
_cell.length_a   1.000
_cell.length_b   1.000
_cell.length_c   1.000
_cell.angle_alpha   90.00
_cell.angle_beta   90.00
_cell.angle_gamma   90.00
#
_symmetry.space_group_name_H-M   'P 1'
#
loop_
_entity.id
_entity.type
_entity.pdbx_description
1 polymer ?
#
loop_
_entity_poly.entity_id
_entity_poly.type
_entity_poly.pdbx_seq_one_letter_code
_entity_poly.pdbx_strand_id
1 'polypeptide(L)'
;MSKKIFWYSIIALVFIRIILVALLMFGVPSLGNVHFENHIPWAATGDEHYYFNVAKDFARFHFRDEWGLRGIGTFLVYVPYIWLTGAQDRFDLFPSVFYVQAFVMYPLAIVFVGLAAKNLLKSRGAGAAAAAAFTFYPYVVYLANLGPYEHNYNHFLDAMWLRSVLSDVPSAFFVLLAVMLFALSQEK
;
A
#
# COMPACT_ATOMS: atom_id res chain seq x y z
N MET A 1 -18.27 -16.92 -15.62
CA MET A 1 -17.55 -17.34 -14.39
C MET A 1 -18.49 -17.36 -13.20
N SER A 2 -18.45 -18.41 -12.37
CA SER A 2 -19.33 -18.55 -11.20
C SER A 2 -18.90 -17.66 -10.03
N LYS A 3 -19.81 -17.41 -9.07
CA LYS A 3 -19.50 -16.65 -7.84
C LYS A 3 -18.41 -17.32 -7.01
N LYS A 4 -18.43 -18.66 -6.92
CA LYS A 4 -17.41 -19.44 -6.18
C LYS A 4 -16.03 -19.26 -6.79
N ILE A 5 -15.92 -19.44 -8.12
CA ILE A 5 -14.64 -19.29 -8.83
C ILE A 5 -14.09 -17.87 -8.66
N PHE A 6 -14.94 -16.83 -8.75
CA PHE A 6 -14.52 -15.45 -8.50
C PHE A 6 -13.83 -15.28 -7.14
N TRP A 7 -14.49 -15.70 -6.06
CA TRP A 7 -13.93 -15.54 -4.71
C TRP A 7 -12.67 -16.38 -4.50
N TYR A 8 -12.62 -17.60 -5.04
CA TYR A 8 -11.40 -18.40 -4.99
C TYR A 8 -10.24 -17.73 -5.75
N SER A 9 -10.50 -17.08 -6.89
CA SER A 9 -9.48 -16.31 -7.60
C SER A 9 -8.97 -15.15 -6.76
N ILE A 10 -9.85 -14.38 -6.11
CA ILE A 10 -9.44 -13.26 -5.24
C ILE A 10 -8.61 -13.76 -4.04
N ILE A 11 -9.06 -14.84 -3.38
CA ILE A 11 -8.33 -15.44 -2.25
C ILE A 11 -6.96 -15.93 -2.72
N ALA A 12 -6.88 -16.62 -3.85
CA ALA A 12 -5.62 -17.08 -4.41
C ALA A 12 -4.67 -15.91 -4.71
N LEU A 13 -5.16 -14.81 -5.28
CA LEU A 13 -4.36 -13.61 -5.54
C LEU A 13 -3.84 -12.95 -4.26
N VAL A 14 -4.66 -12.91 -3.19
CA VAL A 14 -4.22 -12.45 -1.87
C VAL A 14 -3.11 -13.34 -1.31
N PHE A 15 -3.26 -14.67 -1.37
CA PHE A 15 -2.21 -15.60 -0.94
C PHE A 15 -0.93 -15.45 -1.78
N ILE A 16 -1.06 -15.32 -3.11
CA ILE A 16 0.06 -15.07 -3.99
C ILE A 16 0.76 -13.76 -3.60
N ARG A 17 0.02 -12.69 -3.31
CA ARG A 17 0.60 -11.41 -2.87
C ARG A 17 1.48 -11.59 -1.62
N ILE A 18 1.01 -12.35 -0.63
CA ILE A 18 1.77 -12.65 0.59
C ILE A 18 3.06 -13.41 0.26
N ILE A 19 2.98 -14.43 -0.60
CA ILE A 19 4.14 -15.19 -1.06
C ILE A 19 5.14 -14.27 -1.78
N LEU A 20 4.65 -13.36 -2.63
CA LEU A 20 5.48 -12.39 -3.35
C LEU A 20 6.20 -11.43 -2.40
N VAL A 21 5.55 -10.93 -1.34
CA VAL A 21 6.25 -10.17 -0.28
C VAL A 21 7.34 -11.02 0.38
N ALA A 22 7.00 -12.25 0.78
CA ALA A 22 7.94 -13.12 1.47
C ALA A 22 9.17 -13.41 0.60
N LEU A 23 8.96 -13.74 -0.68
CA LEU A 23 10.04 -13.94 -1.66
C LEU A 23 10.93 -12.70 -1.78
N LEU A 24 10.36 -11.50 -1.81
CA LEU A 24 11.14 -10.25 -1.84
C LEU A 24 11.98 -10.04 -0.60
N MET A 25 11.45 -10.38 0.58
CA MET A 25 12.21 -10.34 1.83
C MET A 25 13.39 -11.32 1.79
N PHE A 26 13.30 -12.42 1.02
CA PHE A 26 14.39 -13.35 0.73
C PHE A 26 15.22 -12.97 -0.51
N GLY A 27 15.05 -11.77 -1.07
CA GLY A 27 15.83 -11.27 -2.20
C GLY A 27 15.39 -11.80 -3.58
N VAL A 28 14.12 -12.20 -3.73
CA VAL A 28 13.56 -12.71 -4.98
C VAL A 28 12.39 -11.85 -5.48
N PRO A 29 12.46 -11.26 -6.69
CA PRO A 29 13.63 -11.20 -7.58
C PRO A 29 14.79 -10.41 -6.96
N SER A 30 16.01 -10.68 -7.45
CA SER A 30 17.17 -9.89 -7.07
C SER A 30 16.96 -8.44 -7.50
N LEU A 31 17.17 -7.52 -6.56
CA LEU A 31 17.16 -6.08 -6.79
C LEU A 31 18.58 -5.53 -7.03
N GLY A 32 19.53 -6.41 -7.39
CA GLY A 32 20.95 -6.06 -7.55
C GLY A 32 21.66 -5.95 -6.20
N ASN A 33 22.45 -4.89 -6.00
CA ASN A 33 23.15 -4.61 -4.74
C ASN A 33 22.22 -4.09 -3.62
N VAL A 34 20.93 -4.02 -3.90
CA VAL A 34 19.88 -3.50 -3.02
C VAL A 34 19.37 -4.65 -2.17
N HIS A 35 19.94 -4.82 -0.98
CA HIS A 35 19.32 -5.66 0.04
C HIS A 35 18.06 -4.98 0.55
N PHE A 36 16.96 -5.74 0.63
CA PHE A 36 15.66 -5.27 1.14
C PHE A 36 15.83 -4.55 2.47
N GLU A 37 16.61 -5.15 3.38
CA GLU A 37 16.97 -4.66 4.72
C GLU A 37 17.64 -3.27 4.70
N ASN A 38 18.42 -2.96 3.66
CA ASN A 38 19.20 -1.72 3.55
C ASN A 38 18.42 -0.55 2.94
N HIS A 39 17.25 -0.81 2.34
CA HIS A 39 16.48 0.20 1.59
C HIS A 39 15.07 0.46 2.15
N ILE A 40 14.66 -0.27 3.21
CA ILE A 40 13.52 0.12 4.05
C ILE A 40 13.63 1.58 4.58
N PRO A 41 14.81 2.23 4.78
CA PRO A 41 14.84 3.58 5.35
C PRO A 41 14.85 4.77 4.35
N TRP A 42 14.83 4.58 3.02
CA TRP A 42 15.14 5.68 2.08
C TRP A 42 13.94 6.28 1.33
N ALA A 43 12.83 6.48 2.04
CA ALA A 43 11.76 7.39 1.60
C ALA A 43 11.35 8.40 2.68
N ALA A 44 12.19 8.61 3.72
CA ALA A 44 12.04 9.69 4.68
C ALA A 44 12.30 11.07 4.04
N THR A 45 11.39 11.49 3.18
CA THR A 45 11.31 12.86 2.66
C THR A 45 10.98 13.82 3.80
N GLY A 46 11.18 15.13 3.58
CA GLY A 46 10.83 16.15 4.57
C GLY A 46 9.37 16.07 5.03
N ASP A 47 8.49 15.57 4.16
CA ASP A 47 7.06 15.40 4.45
C ASP A 47 6.81 14.34 5.52
N GLU A 48 7.53 13.22 5.52
CA GLU A 48 7.38 12.18 6.55
C GLU A 48 7.79 12.68 7.93
N HIS A 49 8.85 13.50 7.99
CA HIS A 49 9.27 14.13 9.23
C HIS A 49 8.20 15.08 9.78
N TYR A 50 7.58 15.87 8.89
CA TYR A 50 6.47 16.73 9.25
C TYR A 50 5.26 15.91 9.76
N TYR A 51 4.81 14.91 9.01
CA TYR A 51 3.67 14.08 9.40
C TYR A 51 3.89 13.32 10.72
N PHE A 52 5.11 12.82 10.95
CA PHE A 52 5.46 12.17 12.20
C PHE A 52 5.38 13.14 13.38
N ASN A 53 5.97 14.34 13.26
CA ASN A 53 5.96 15.32 14.34
C ASN A 53 4.54 15.80 14.67
N VAL A 54 3.71 16.06 13.65
CA VAL A 54 2.29 16.40 13.84
C VAL A 54 1.58 15.24 14.54
N ALA A 55 1.74 14.00 14.06
CA ALA A 55 1.10 12.83 14.67
C ALA A 55 1.55 12.59 16.12
N LYS A 56 2.82 12.82 16.44
CA LYS A 56 3.40 12.68 17.78
C LYS A 56 2.79 13.67 18.76
N ASP A 57 2.62 14.91 18.32
CA ASP A 57 1.98 15.95 19.12
C ASP A 57 0.47 15.66 19.30
N PHE A 58 -0.23 15.21 18.26
CA PHE A 58 -1.62 14.72 18.36
C PHE A 58 -1.76 13.55 19.33
N ALA A 59 -0.88 12.55 19.27
CA ALA A 59 -0.88 11.39 20.15
C ALA A 59 -0.64 11.76 21.62
N ARG A 60 -0.03 12.93 21.88
CA ARG A 60 0.21 13.50 23.21
C ARG A 60 -0.83 14.55 23.60
N PHE A 61 -1.87 14.74 22.80
CA PHE A 61 -2.89 15.77 22.99
C PHE A 61 -2.32 17.21 23.05
N HIS A 62 -1.20 17.46 22.35
CA HIS A 62 -0.55 18.77 22.26
C HIS A 62 -0.87 19.42 20.91
N PHE A 63 -1.95 20.20 20.81
CA PHE A 63 -2.36 20.81 19.54
C PHE A 63 -1.70 22.19 19.35
N ARG A 64 -0.97 22.40 18.24
CA ARG A 64 -0.35 23.69 17.91
C ARG A 64 -1.11 24.42 16.80
N ASP A 65 -1.27 25.73 16.95
CA ASP A 65 -1.98 26.58 15.97
C ASP A 65 -1.25 26.69 14.62
N GLU A 66 0.06 26.42 14.60
CA GLU A 66 0.94 26.57 13.43
C GLU A 66 0.91 25.38 12.46
N TRP A 67 0.15 24.33 12.77
CA TRP A 67 -0.02 23.23 11.83
C TRP A 67 -0.90 23.68 10.67
N GLY A 68 -0.25 24.21 9.64
CA GLY A 68 -0.90 24.42 8.35
C GLY A 68 -1.65 23.15 7.95
N LEU A 69 -2.85 23.28 7.38
CA LEU A 69 -3.73 22.18 6.95
C LEU A 69 -3.14 21.31 5.81
N ARG A 70 -1.82 21.22 5.69
CA ARG A 70 -1.10 20.46 4.67
C ARG A 70 -1.16 18.98 5.04
N GLY A 71 -2.05 18.24 4.37
CA GLY A 71 -2.08 16.78 4.41
C GLY A 71 -2.87 16.17 5.58
N ILE A 72 -4.19 16.43 5.63
CA ILE A 72 -5.10 16.05 6.72
C ILE A 72 -5.26 14.51 6.92
N GLY A 73 -4.70 13.64 6.07
CA GLY A 73 -4.90 12.18 6.18
C GLY A 73 -3.77 11.43 6.86
N THR A 74 -2.53 11.72 6.47
CA THR A 74 -1.38 10.84 6.74
C THR A 74 -1.02 10.79 8.23
N PHE A 75 -0.96 11.95 8.91
CA PHE A 75 -0.59 11.98 10.32
C PHE A 75 -1.62 11.23 11.19
N LEU A 76 -2.91 11.27 10.84
CA LEU A 76 -3.97 10.56 11.56
C LEU A 76 -3.79 9.04 11.51
N VAL A 77 -3.20 8.51 10.44
CA VAL A 77 -2.86 7.09 10.35
C VAL A 77 -1.77 6.75 11.36
N TYR A 78 -0.84 7.66 11.67
CA TYR A 78 0.27 7.38 12.58
C TYR A 78 -0.08 7.54 14.07
N VAL A 79 -1.01 8.44 14.40
CA VAL A 79 -1.44 8.72 15.77
C VAL A 79 -1.67 7.45 16.60
N PRO A 80 -2.46 6.45 16.16
CA PRO A 80 -2.68 5.25 16.96
C PRO A 80 -1.39 4.44 17.18
N TYR A 81 -0.50 4.38 16.20
CA TYR A 81 0.78 3.67 16.34
C TYR A 81 1.69 4.39 17.33
N ILE A 82 1.85 5.71 17.20
CA ILE A 82 2.68 6.49 18.12
C ILE A 82 2.14 6.43 19.54
N TRP A 83 0.81 6.52 19.70
CA TRP A 83 0.16 6.43 21.01
C TRP A 83 0.36 5.06 21.66
N LEU A 84 0.27 3.97 20.90
CA LEU A 84 0.45 2.60 21.40
C LEU A 84 1.91 2.23 21.67
N THR A 85 2.84 2.65 20.82
CA THR A 85 4.25 2.21 20.89
C THR A 85 5.16 3.19 21.62
N GLY A 86 4.74 4.45 21.77
CA GLY A 86 5.59 5.51 22.30
C GLY A 86 6.74 5.90 21.37
N ALA A 87 6.59 5.67 20.06
CA ALA A 87 7.57 6.00 19.03
C ALA A 87 8.18 7.40 19.22
N GLN A 88 9.51 7.48 19.19
CA GLN A 88 10.25 8.73 19.35
C GLN A 88 10.72 9.29 18.02
N ASP A 89 10.96 8.42 17.05
CA ASP A 89 11.29 8.76 15.65
C ASP A 89 10.34 8.01 14.70
N ARG A 90 10.20 8.53 13.48
CA ARG A 90 9.47 7.90 12.37
C ARG A 90 10.03 6.51 12.06
N PHE A 91 11.31 6.27 12.35
CA PHE A 91 11.92 4.96 12.16
C PHE A 91 11.28 3.87 13.03
N ASP A 92 10.77 4.24 14.20
CA ASP A 92 10.10 3.31 15.11
C ASP A 92 8.74 2.84 14.57
N LEU A 93 8.14 3.61 13.65
CA LEU A 93 6.86 3.26 13.03
C LEU A 93 7.02 2.28 11.87
N PHE A 94 8.15 2.33 11.14
CA PHE A 94 8.31 1.61 9.88
C PHE A 94 7.97 0.12 9.96
N PRO A 95 8.45 -0.67 10.94
CA PRO A 95 8.12 -2.09 10.98
C PRO A 95 6.61 -2.32 11.07
N SER A 96 5.94 -1.63 12.00
CA SER A 96 4.50 -1.79 12.22
C SER A 96 3.67 -1.35 11.02
N VAL A 97 4.01 -0.20 10.41
CA VAL A 97 3.28 0.33 9.27
C VAL A 97 3.57 -0.49 8.01
N PHE A 98 4.80 -0.97 7.83
CA PHE A 98 5.18 -1.91 6.77
C PHE A 98 4.32 -3.17 6.82
N TYR A 99 4.19 -3.82 7.99
CA TYR A 99 3.39 -5.03 8.12
C TYR A 99 1.92 -4.78 7.78
N VAL A 100 1.36 -3.66 8.24
CA VAL A 100 -0.02 -3.28 7.95
C VAL A 100 -0.20 -3.04 6.45
N GLN A 101 0.72 -2.34 5.80
CA GLN A 101 0.61 -2.06 4.37
C GLN A 101 0.77 -3.32 3.53
N ALA A 102 1.81 -4.10 3.78
CA ALA A 102 2.15 -5.28 3.01
C ALA A 102 1.12 -6.42 3.17
N PHE A 103 0.62 -6.64 4.40
CA PHE A 103 -0.20 -7.81 4.73
C PHE A 103 -1.67 -7.50 5.03
N VAL A 104 -2.06 -6.23 5.15
CA VAL A 104 -3.47 -5.85 5.37
C VAL A 104 -3.97 -4.96 4.24
N MET A 105 -3.33 -3.81 4.01
CA MET A 105 -3.84 -2.81 3.06
C MET A 105 -3.75 -3.28 1.61
N TYR A 106 -2.61 -3.80 1.15
CA TYR A 106 -2.48 -4.29 -0.22
C TYR A 106 -3.41 -5.48 -0.50
N PRO A 107 -3.50 -6.51 0.38
CA PRO A 107 -4.50 -7.57 0.22
C PRO A 107 -5.94 -7.08 0.10
N LEU A 108 -6.34 -6.12 0.94
CA LEU A 108 -7.66 -5.51 0.84
C LEU A 108 -7.82 -4.71 -0.46
N ALA A 109 -6.79 -4.02 -0.93
CA ALA A 109 -6.81 -3.31 -2.21
C ALA A 109 -7.06 -4.27 -3.39
N ILE A 110 -6.50 -5.49 -3.38
CA ILE A 110 -6.81 -6.52 -4.39
C ILE A 110 -8.32 -6.83 -4.41
N VAL A 111 -8.93 -6.99 -3.22
CA VAL A 111 -10.38 -7.21 -3.09
C VAL A 111 -11.16 -6.01 -3.64
N PHE A 112 -10.75 -4.78 -3.29
CA PHE A 112 -11.41 -3.55 -3.73
C PHE A 112 -11.39 -3.39 -5.25
N VAL A 113 -10.22 -3.57 -5.87
CA VAL A 113 -10.08 -3.52 -7.33
C VAL A 113 -10.95 -4.59 -7.99
N GLY A 114 -10.92 -5.82 -7.48
CA GLY A 114 -11.70 -6.92 -8.04
C GLY A 114 -13.20 -6.68 -7.97
N LEU A 115 -13.70 -6.18 -6.83
CA LEU A 115 -15.11 -5.84 -6.66
C LEU A 115 -15.51 -4.61 -7.48
N ALA A 116 -14.70 -3.55 -7.48
CA ALA A 116 -14.96 -2.35 -8.27
C ALA A 116 -15.11 -2.69 -9.76
N ALA A 117 -14.13 -3.39 -10.33
CA ALA A 117 -14.16 -3.80 -11.73
C ALA A 117 -15.32 -4.77 -12.04
N LYS A 118 -15.61 -5.74 -11.14
CA LYS A 118 -16.78 -6.64 -11.27
C LYS A 118 -18.08 -5.84 -11.38
N ASN A 119 -18.23 -4.78 -10.59
CA ASN A 119 -19.43 -3.96 -10.53
C ASN A 119 -19.55 -2.97 -11.68
N LEU A 120 -18.47 -2.30 -12.07
CA LEU A 120 -18.45 -1.34 -13.17
C LEU A 120 -18.60 -2.03 -14.53
N LEU A 121 -17.90 -3.15 -14.73
CA LEU A 121 -17.90 -3.89 -16.00
C LEU A 121 -18.97 -5.00 -16.04
N LYS A 122 -19.74 -5.15 -14.95
CA LYS A 122 -20.79 -6.17 -14.77
C LYS A 122 -20.31 -7.60 -15.09
N SER A 123 -19.02 -7.87 -14.95
CA SER A 123 -18.38 -9.13 -15.31
C SER A 123 -17.44 -9.60 -14.21
N ARG A 124 -17.73 -10.79 -13.66
CA ARG A 124 -16.85 -11.43 -12.68
C ARG A 124 -15.48 -11.73 -13.26
N GLY A 125 -15.43 -12.13 -14.54
CA GLY A 125 -14.16 -12.42 -15.22
C GLY A 125 -13.29 -11.18 -15.33
N ALA A 126 -13.89 -10.04 -15.71
CA ALA A 126 -13.19 -8.77 -15.76
C ALA A 126 -12.72 -8.31 -14.37
N GLY A 127 -13.54 -8.53 -13.33
CA GLY A 127 -13.14 -8.26 -11.94
C GLY A 127 -11.91 -9.07 -11.50
N ALA A 128 -11.90 -10.38 -11.76
CA ALA A 128 -10.75 -11.22 -11.45
C ALA A 128 -9.51 -10.84 -12.28
N ALA A 129 -9.68 -10.51 -13.56
CA ALA A 129 -8.60 -10.06 -14.42
C ALA A 129 -8.00 -8.73 -13.95
N ALA A 130 -8.83 -7.77 -13.53
CA ALA A 130 -8.38 -6.49 -12.96
C ALA A 130 -7.62 -6.69 -11.65
N ALA A 131 -8.11 -7.55 -10.75
CA ALA A 131 -7.41 -7.89 -9.52
C ALA A 131 -6.07 -8.59 -9.80
N ALA A 132 -6.02 -9.48 -10.79
CA ALA A 132 -4.78 -10.12 -11.21
C ALA A 132 -3.79 -9.11 -11.80
N ALA A 133 -4.24 -8.23 -12.69
CA ALA A 133 -3.44 -7.14 -13.23
C ALA A 133 -2.89 -6.25 -12.11
N PHE A 134 -3.72 -5.84 -11.15
CA PHE A 134 -3.27 -5.07 -9.98
C PHE A 134 -2.28 -5.84 -9.07
N THR A 135 -2.38 -7.16 -8.99
CA THR A 135 -1.45 -7.97 -8.19
C THR A 135 -0.09 -8.11 -8.87
N PHE A 136 -0.06 -8.30 -10.20
CA PHE A 136 1.14 -8.62 -10.95
C PHE A 136 1.78 -7.44 -11.70
N TYR A 137 1.10 -6.30 -11.87
CA TYR A 137 1.67 -5.17 -12.60
C TYR A 137 3.03 -4.71 -12.07
N PRO A 138 3.34 -4.73 -10.75
CA PRO A 138 4.65 -4.30 -10.30
C PRO A 138 5.75 -5.19 -10.88
N TYR A 139 5.52 -6.51 -10.86
CA TYR A 139 6.45 -7.49 -11.42
C TYR A 139 6.57 -7.38 -12.93
N VAL A 140 5.45 -7.15 -13.63
CA VAL A 140 5.49 -6.96 -15.09
C VAL A 140 6.32 -5.73 -15.45
N VAL A 141 6.08 -4.59 -14.80
CA VAL A 141 6.84 -3.35 -15.01
C VAL A 141 8.32 -3.54 -14.67
N TYR A 142 8.62 -4.26 -13.58
CA TYR A 142 9.98 -4.56 -13.16
C TYR A 142 10.72 -5.45 -14.18
N LEU A 143 10.15 -6.62 -14.50
CA LEU A 143 10.79 -7.63 -15.36
C LEU A 143 10.90 -7.18 -16.82
N ALA A 144 9.92 -6.42 -17.31
CA ALA A 144 9.95 -5.87 -18.67
C ALA A 144 10.78 -4.57 -18.78
N ASN A 145 11.40 -4.13 -17.69
CA ASN A 145 12.17 -2.90 -17.60
C ASN A 145 11.41 -1.65 -18.12
N LEU A 146 10.12 -1.55 -17.80
CA LEU A 146 9.24 -0.47 -18.28
C LEU A 146 9.24 0.77 -17.36
N GLY A 147 10.17 0.82 -16.40
CA GLY A 147 10.31 1.94 -15.48
C GLY A 147 10.90 3.19 -16.15
N PRO A 148 10.45 4.40 -15.76
CA PRO A 148 10.94 5.64 -16.36
C PRO A 148 12.37 6.06 -15.97
N TYR A 149 13.06 5.30 -15.12
CA TYR A 149 14.35 5.69 -14.52
C TYR A 149 15.36 4.53 -14.51
N GLU A 150 16.66 4.87 -14.43
CA GLU A 150 17.81 3.92 -14.37
C GLU A 150 17.77 2.94 -13.17
N HIS A 151 16.81 3.12 -12.25
CA HIS A 151 16.63 2.32 -11.04
C HIS A 151 15.20 1.79 -10.92
N ASN A 152 14.80 0.88 -11.82
CA ASN A 152 13.45 0.31 -11.87
C ASN A 152 13.03 -0.43 -10.58
N TYR A 153 13.99 -0.87 -9.75
CA TYR A 153 13.70 -1.50 -8.45
C TYR A 153 12.95 -0.57 -7.48
N ASN A 154 13.21 0.74 -7.54
CA ASN A 154 12.54 1.72 -6.69
C ASN A 154 11.05 1.83 -7.04
N HIS A 155 10.74 1.99 -8.33
CA HIS A 155 9.37 1.99 -8.82
C HIS A 155 8.65 0.69 -8.52
N PHE A 156 9.36 -0.43 -8.60
CA PHE A 156 8.82 -1.73 -8.24
C PHE A 156 8.44 -1.80 -6.75
N LEU A 157 9.31 -1.36 -5.84
CA LEU A 157 9.00 -1.33 -4.40
C LEU A 157 7.87 -0.34 -4.06
N ASP A 158 7.81 0.81 -4.75
CA ASP A 158 6.71 1.77 -4.61
C ASP A 158 5.38 1.19 -5.13
N ALA A 159 5.39 0.55 -6.29
CA ALA A 159 4.23 -0.13 -6.88
C ALA A 159 3.75 -1.31 -6.02
N MET A 160 4.67 -1.95 -5.29
CA MET A 160 4.38 -2.99 -4.30
C MET A 160 3.91 -2.43 -2.95
N TRP A 161 3.89 -1.11 -2.77
CA TRP A 161 3.57 -0.43 -1.51
C TRP A 161 4.50 -0.86 -0.35
N LEU A 162 5.79 -1.06 -0.65
CA LEU A 162 6.80 -1.49 0.33
C LEU A 162 7.83 -0.41 0.65
N ARG A 163 7.96 0.63 -0.19
CA ARG A 163 8.94 1.70 -0.02
C ARG A 163 8.35 2.98 0.58
N SER A 164 7.26 3.49 0.00
CA SER A 164 6.60 4.71 0.46
C SER A 164 5.64 4.39 1.61
N VAL A 165 6.20 4.02 2.76
CA VAL A 165 5.49 3.34 3.84
C VAL A 165 4.56 4.26 4.63
N LEU A 166 4.35 5.50 4.23
CA LEU A 166 3.91 6.52 5.18
C LEU A 166 2.81 7.43 4.58
N SER A 167 3.02 8.23 3.54
CA SER A 167 1.96 9.14 3.03
C SER A 167 1.11 8.60 1.88
N ASP A 168 1.74 7.97 0.89
CA ASP A 168 1.11 7.76 -0.41
C ASP A 168 0.25 6.50 -0.42
N VAL A 169 0.69 5.46 0.28
CA VAL A 169 0.00 4.17 0.36
C VAL A 169 -1.36 4.28 1.05
N PRO A 170 -1.50 4.93 2.23
CA PRO A 170 -2.83 5.12 2.82
C PRO A 170 -3.77 5.93 1.94
N SER A 171 -3.26 6.97 1.28
CA SER A 171 -4.06 7.79 0.35
C SER A 171 -4.57 6.95 -0.82
N ALA A 172 -3.71 6.18 -1.47
CA ALA A 172 -4.09 5.27 -2.55
C ALA A 172 -5.13 4.23 -2.09
N PHE A 173 -4.94 3.66 -0.89
CA PHE A 173 -5.88 2.71 -0.30
C PHE A 173 -7.29 3.30 -0.10
N PHE A 174 -7.39 4.50 0.46
CA PHE A 174 -8.69 5.17 0.65
C PHE A 174 -9.35 5.53 -0.67
N VAL A 175 -8.59 5.92 -1.69
CA VAL A 175 -9.12 6.14 -3.05
C VAL A 175 -9.71 4.85 -3.60
N LEU A 176 -9.01 3.71 -3.49
CA LEU A 176 -9.52 2.42 -3.96
C LEU A 176 -10.77 1.97 -3.19
N LEU A 177 -10.83 2.22 -1.88
CA LEU A 177 -12.02 1.99 -1.08
C LEU A 177 -13.19 2.84 -1.59
N ALA A 178 -12.98 4.14 -1.80
CA ALA A 178 -14.02 5.04 -2.30
C ALA A 178 -14.54 4.60 -3.68
N VAL A 179 -13.64 4.22 -4.60
CA VAL A 179 -14.00 3.68 -5.92
C VAL A 179 -14.82 2.41 -5.81
N MET A 180 -14.44 1.48 -4.92
CA MET A 180 -15.21 0.26 -4.68
C MET A 180 -16.61 0.56 -4.13
N LEU A 181 -16.72 1.44 -3.13
CA LEU A 181 -18.00 1.84 -2.54
C LEU A 181 -18.91 2.51 -3.58
N PHE A 182 -18.34 3.41 -4.39
CA PHE A 182 -19.05 4.00 -5.51
C PHE A 182 -19.54 2.93 -6.49
N ALA A 183 -18.69 2.00 -6.91
CA ALA A 183 -19.06 0.93 -7.83
C ALA A 183 -20.19 0.03 -7.27
N LEU A 184 -20.17 -0.27 -5.97
CA LEU A 184 -21.24 -1.02 -5.29
C LEU A 184 -22.56 -0.25 -5.26
N SER A 185 -22.53 1.08 -5.13
CA SER A 185 -23.75 1.90 -5.19
C SER A 185 -24.47 1.87 -6.55
N GLN A 186 -23.75 1.46 -7.61
CA GLN A 186 -24.28 1.33 -8.97
C GLN A 186 -24.86 -0.07 -9.28
N GLU A 187 -24.98 -0.97 -8.29
CA GLU A 187 -25.61 -2.30 -8.44
C GLU A 187 -27.15 -2.27 -8.29
N LYS A 188 -27.80 -1.12 -8.52
CA LYS A 188 -29.27 -0.99 -8.54
C LYS A 188 -29.92 -1.81 -9.67
#